data_AF-A0A846BYJ4-F1
#
_entry.id   AF-A0A846BYJ4-F1
#
_cell.length_a   1.000
_cell.length_b   1.000
_cell.length_c   1.000
_cell.angle_alpha   90.00
_cell.angle_beta   90.00
_cell.angle_gamma   90.00
#
_symmetry.space_group_name_H-M   'P 1'
#
loop_
_entity.id
_entity.type
_entity.pdbx_description
1 polymer ?
#
loop_
_entity_poly.entity_id
_entity_poly.type
_entity_poly.pdbx_seq_one_letter_code
_entity_poly.pdbx_strand_id
1 'polypeptide(L)'
;MLKLLNPNQSYTFNQIFDLRIPPDELANDFGYNFVITRLNLPQYPGELDNLEKLRSHIEGVLPYVSLANETSRRVVLTSQVVLQLVKYTKAQLRIEYFIKVNEQLQGYLDYLLRSPTELLVIEAKREDLDYGFTQLVAEM
;
A
#
# COMPACT_ATOMS: atom_id res chain seq x y z
N MET A 1 -6.37 -25.34 -14.95
CA MET A 1 -5.39 -24.49 -14.25
C MET A 1 -5.19 -25.05 -12.86
N LEU A 2 -3.94 -25.15 -12.41
CA LEU A 2 -3.66 -25.43 -11.00
C LEU A 2 -4.00 -24.16 -10.22
N LYS A 3 -4.83 -24.23 -9.17
CA LYS A 3 -5.02 -23.10 -8.26
C LYS A 3 -3.73 -22.88 -7.46
N LEU A 4 -3.23 -21.65 -7.42
CA LEU A 4 -2.02 -21.31 -6.68
C LEU A 4 -2.28 -21.30 -5.16
N LEU A 5 -3.47 -20.86 -4.75
CA LEU A 5 -3.90 -20.90 -3.35
C LEU A 5 -4.73 -22.15 -3.05
N ASN A 6 -4.43 -22.81 -1.92
CA ASN A 6 -5.21 -23.96 -1.46
C ASN A 6 -6.63 -23.51 -1.04
N PRO A 7 -7.71 -24.00 -1.68
CA PRO A 7 -9.08 -23.57 -1.40
C PRO A 7 -9.55 -23.89 0.03
N ASN A 8 -8.91 -24.84 0.70
CA ASN A 8 -9.27 -25.28 2.05
C ASN A 8 -8.43 -24.62 3.15
N GLN A 9 -7.52 -23.71 2.78
CA GLN A 9 -6.65 -23.00 3.71
C GLN A 9 -7.07 -21.53 3.78
N SER A 10 -7.14 -21.01 5.01
CA SER A 10 -7.30 -19.56 5.21
C SER A 10 -5.95 -18.88 5.01
N TYR A 11 -5.96 -17.72 4.33
CA TYR A 11 -4.77 -16.92 4.08
C TYR A 11 -5.01 -15.47 4.48
N THR A 12 -4.01 -14.87 5.13
CA THR A 12 -3.92 -13.42 5.30
C THR A 12 -3.07 -12.79 4.19
N PHE A 13 -3.20 -11.49 3.96
CA PHE A 13 -2.34 -10.77 2.99
C PHE A 13 -0.85 -10.96 3.26
N ASN A 14 -0.43 -10.92 4.53
CA ASN A 14 0.96 -11.22 4.91
C ASN A 14 1.35 -12.67 4.60
N GLN A 15 0.46 -13.63 4.82
CA GLN A 15 0.74 -15.02 4.46
C GLN A 15 0.87 -15.21 2.93
N ILE A 16 0.07 -14.49 2.14
CA ILE A 16 0.17 -14.52 0.67
C ILE A 16 1.51 -13.92 0.22
N PHE A 17 1.95 -12.83 0.83
CA PHE A 17 3.28 -12.26 0.61
C PHE A 17 4.40 -13.29 0.88
N ASP A 18 4.29 -14.04 1.97
CA ASP A 18 5.28 -15.06 2.36
C ASP A 18 5.35 -16.26 1.40
N LEU A 19 4.29 -16.52 0.61
CA LEU A 19 4.31 -17.58 -0.41
C LEU A 19 5.24 -17.28 -1.58
N ARG A 20 5.68 -16.02 -1.74
CA ARG A 20 6.57 -15.58 -2.84
C ARG A 20 6.05 -15.99 -4.22
N ILE A 21 4.72 -15.91 -4.41
CA ILE A 21 4.10 -16.13 -5.72
C ILE A 21 4.37 -14.90 -6.58
N PRO A 22 4.79 -15.05 -7.85
CA PRO A 22 4.92 -13.92 -8.77
C PRO A 22 3.60 -13.13 -8.90
N PRO A 23 3.63 -11.78 -8.87
CA PRO A 23 2.42 -10.96 -8.91
C PRO A 23 1.51 -11.22 -10.11
N ASP A 24 2.10 -11.49 -11.28
CA ASP A 24 1.38 -11.79 -12.53
C ASP A 24 0.67 -13.14 -12.48
N GLU A 25 1.30 -14.16 -11.90
CA GLU A 25 0.69 -15.47 -11.68
C GLU A 25 -0.46 -15.39 -10.68
N LEU A 26 -0.27 -14.68 -9.56
CA LEU A 26 -1.33 -14.49 -8.56
C LEU A 26 -2.52 -13.69 -9.12
N ALA A 27 -2.23 -12.64 -9.90
CA ALA A 27 -3.26 -11.87 -10.58
C ALA A 27 -4.09 -12.76 -11.52
N ASN A 28 -3.44 -13.65 -12.27
CA ASN A 28 -4.13 -14.60 -13.14
C ASN A 28 -5.00 -15.60 -12.36
N ASP A 29 -4.53 -16.10 -11.21
CA ASP A 29 -5.30 -17.00 -10.34
C ASP A 29 -6.59 -16.33 -9.81
N PHE A 30 -6.55 -15.01 -9.55
CA PHE A 30 -7.72 -14.20 -9.20
C PHE A 30 -8.57 -13.75 -10.41
N GLY A 31 -8.15 -14.06 -11.64
CA GLY A 31 -8.86 -13.67 -12.86
C GLY A 31 -8.61 -12.23 -13.31
N TYR A 32 -7.55 -11.60 -12.80
CA TYR A 32 -7.08 -10.28 -13.21
C TYR A 32 -6.08 -10.36 -14.37
N ASN A 33 -5.87 -9.22 -15.04
CA ASN A 33 -4.79 -9.03 -16.00
C ASN A 33 -3.68 -8.20 -15.35
N PHE A 34 -2.43 -8.65 -15.45
CA PHE A 34 -1.27 -7.92 -14.96
C PHE A 34 -0.52 -7.26 -16.12
N VAL A 35 -0.33 -5.94 -16.05
CA VAL A 35 0.39 -5.16 -17.07
C VAL A 35 1.31 -4.16 -16.40
N ILE A 36 2.61 -4.21 -16.74
CA ILE A 36 3.57 -3.18 -16.37
C ILE A 36 3.60 -2.15 -17.50
N THR A 37 3.18 -0.92 -17.18
CA THR A 37 3.21 0.18 -18.14
C THR A 37 3.57 1.49 -17.46
N ARG A 38 4.13 2.42 -18.24
CA ARG A 38 4.42 3.77 -17.76
C ARG A 38 3.13 4.59 -17.77
N LEU A 39 2.69 5.01 -16.59
CA LEU A 39 1.54 5.89 -16.45
C LEU A 39 1.96 7.37 -16.53
N ASN A 40 1.22 8.14 -17.32
CA ASN A 40 1.29 9.59 -17.31
C ASN A 40 0.12 10.11 -16.49
N LEU A 41 0.32 10.24 -15.18
CA LEU A 41 -0.72 10.68 -14.25
C LEU A 41 -0.94 12.21 -14.36
N PRO A 42 -2.19 12.68 -14.27
CA PRO A 42 -2.49 14.11 -14.21
C PRO A 42 -1.72 14.77 -13.07
N GLN A 43 -1.12 15.93 -13.36
CA GLN A 43 -0.48 16.74 -12.33
C GLN A 43 -1.50 17.69 -11.73
N TYR A 44 -1.48 17.82 -10.40
CA TYR A 44 -2.31 18.82 -9.73
C TYR A 44 -1.80 20.22 -10.09
N PRO A 45 -2.62 21.09 -10.71
CA PRO A 45 -2.15 22.41 -11.19
C PRO A 45 -2.15 23.48 -10.09
N GLY A 46 -2.74 23.19 -8.93
CA GLY A 46 -2.82 24.13 -7.82
C GLY A 46 -1.55 24.17 -6.97
N GLU A 47 -1.53 25.08 -6.00
CA GLU A 47 -0.43 25.23 -5.07
C GLU A 47 -0.49 24.18 -3.95
N LEU A 48 0.68 23.62 -3.60
CA LEU A 48 0.87 22.76 -2.44
C LEU A 48 1.73 23.52 -1.42
N ASP A 49 1.05 24.28 -0.57
CA ASP A 49 1.60 25.28 0.36
C ASP A 49 2.59 24.73 1.41
N ASN A 50 2.61 23.42 1.63
CA ASN A 50 3.33 22.80 2.74
C ASN A 50 4.45 21.82 2.32
N LEU A 51 4.82 21.75 1.03
CA LEU A 51 5.80 20.77 0.54
C LEU A 51 7.19 20.97 1.13
N GLU A 52 7.74 22.19 1.10
CA GLU A 52 9.08 22.45 1.63
C GLU A 52 9.15 22.20 3.14
N LYS A 53 8.10 22.57 3.87
CA LYS A 53 8.02 22.30 5.31
C LYS A 53 7.95 20.80 5.61
N LEU A 54 7.18 20.02 4.83
CA LEU A 54 7.13 18.57 4.96
C LEU A 54 8.52 17.96 4.71
N ARG A 55 9.19 18.38 3.63
CA ARG A 55 10.55 17.92 3.30
C ARG A 55 11.52 18.22 4.45
N SER A 56 11.60 19.48 4.89
CA SER A 56 12.51 19.88 5.96
C SER A 56 12.24 19.14 7.27
N HIS A 57 10.96 18.86 7.59
CA HIS A 57 10.63 18.08 8.79
C HIS A 57 11.13 16.63 8.70
N ILE A 58 10.87 15.96 7.57
CA ILE A 58 11.34 14.60 7.33
C ILE A 58 12.88 14.54 7.39
N GLU A 59 13.56 15.42 6.64
CA GLU A 59 15.02 15.48 6.61
C GLU A 59 15.64 15.79 7.97
N GLY A 60 14.99 16.63 8.78
CA GLY A 60 15.46 16.99 10.11
C GLY A 60 15.41 15.84 11.13
N VAL A 61 14.48 14.89 10.99
CA VAL A 61 14.35 13.74 11.90
C VAL A 61 15.15 12.52 11.44
N LEU A 62 15.37 12.37 10.13
CA LEU A 62 16.01 11.21 9.52
C LEU A 62 17.35 10.79 10.16
N PRO A 63 18.28 11.71 10.51
CA PRO A 63 19.56 11.34 11.14
C PRO A 63 19.43 10.71 12.54
N TYR A 64 18.29 10.88 13.20
CA TYR A 64 18.09 10.54 14.62
C TYR A 64 17.16 9.34 14.83
N VAL A 65 16.65 8.73 13.75
CA VAL A 65 15.66 7.65 13.81
C VAL A 65 16.09 6.45 12.99
N SER A 66 15.99 5.26 13.58
CA SER A 66 16.25 4.01 12.86
C SER A 66 15.01 3.60 12.05
N LEU A 67 15.20 3.44 10.74
CA LEU A 67 14.18 2.96 9.80
C LEU A 67 14.28 1.44 9.57
N ALA A 68 14.80 0.67 10.52
CA ALA A 68 15.12 -0.75 10.30
C ALA A 68 13.91 -1.66 10.00
N ASN A 69 12.70 -1.30 10.44
CA ASN A 69 11.48 -2.07 10.24
C ASN A 69 10.36 -1.25 9.59
N GLU A 70 9.32 -1.93 9.09
CA GLU A 70 8.19 -1.32 8.38
C GLU A 70 7.41 -0.34 9.27
N THR A 71 7.22 -0.66 10.56
CA THR A 71 6.57 0.22 11.54
C THR A 71 7.28 1.56 11.66
N SER A 72 8.62 1.57 11.84
CA SER A 72 9.40 2.80 11.95
C SER A 72 9.31 3.63 10.66
N ARG A 73 9.42 3.01 9.49
CA ARG A 73 9.26 3.71 8.19
C ARG A 73 7.88 4.33 8.05
N ARG A 74 6.85 3.56 8.38
CA ARG A 74 5.46 4.00 8.30
C ARG A 74 5.21 5.22 9.19
N VAL A 75 5.67 5.18 10.43
CA VAL A 75 5.48 6.29 11.38
C VAL A 75 6.30 7.51 10.97
N VAL A 76 7.58 7.34 10.64
CA VAL A 76 8.49 8.48 10.38
C VAL A 76 8.29 9.10 9.00
N LEU A 77 7.98 8.30 7.98
CA LEU A 77 7.92 8.75 6.58
C LEU A 77 6.50 8.73 6.04
N THR A 78 5.90 7.54 5.90
CA THR A 78 4.65 7.36 5.16
C THR A 78 3.51 8.15 5.78
N SER A 79 3.38 8.12 7.12
CA SER A 79 2.32 8.83 7.84
C SER A 79 2.36 10.34 7.58
N GLN A 80 3.56 10.93 7.50
CA GLN A 80 3.72 12.37 7.27
C GLN A 80 3.18 12.77 5.91
N VAL A 81 3.50 11.98 4.87
CA VAL A 81 3.00 12.20 3.50
C VAL A 81 1.49 11.96 3.42
N VAL A 82 1.00 10.86 4.00
CA VAL A 82 -0.42 10.50 3.98
C VAL A 82 -1.28 11.55 4.67
N LEU A 83 -0.83 12.09 5.80
CA LEU A 83 -1.55 13.16 6.50
C LEU A 83 -1.58 14.47 5.69
N GLN A 84 -0.53 14.76 4.91
CA GLN A 84 -0.57 15.88 3.96
C GLN A 84 -1.57 15.62 2.82
N LEU A 85 -1.64 14.40 2.29
CA LEU A 85 -2.66 14.05 1.28
C LEU A 85 -4.07 14.28 1.82
N VAL A 86 -4.34 13.88 3.06
CA VAL A 86 -5.64 14.14 3.72
C VAL A 86 -5.89 15.66 3.87
N LYS A 87 -4.88 16.45 4.22
CA LYS A 87 -5.00 17.92 4.32
C LYS A 87 -5.51 18.52 3.00
N TYR A 88 -4.97 18.09 1.86
CA TYR A 88 -5.32 18.63 0.54
C TYR A 88 -6.62 18.05 -0.03
N THR A 89 -6.80 16.73 0.05
CA THR A 89 -7.92 16.03 -0.59
C THR A 89 -9.20 16.01 0.25
N LYS A 90 -9.08 16.21 1.57
CA LYS A 90 -10.15 15.97 2.55
C LYS A 90 -10.72 14.54 2.50
N ALA A 91 -9.96 13.59 1.94
CA ALA A 91 -10.33 12.19 1.93
C ALA A 91 -10.39 11.62 3.35
N GLN A 92 -11.30 10.67 3.57
CA GLN A 92 -11.34 9.90 4.80
C GLN A 92 -10.15 8.93 4.84
N LEU A 93 -9.34 9.03 5.88
CA LEU A 93 -8.24 8.10 6.14
C LEU A 93 -8.66 7.04 7.16
N ARG A 94 -8.36 5.77 6.86
CA ARG A 94 -8.36 4.66 7.81
C ARG A 94 -6.94 4.10 7.88
N ILE A 95 -6.48 3.81 9.09
CA ILE A 95 -5.14 3.31 9.39
C ILE A 95 -5.31 1.91 9.99
N GLU A 96 -4.49 0.95 9.57
CA GLU A 96 -4.61 -0.46 10.00
C GLU A 96 -6.06 -0.96 9.83
N TYR A 97 -6.60 -0.81 8.62
CA TYR A 97 -7.99 -1.16 8.34
C TYR A 97 -8.13 -2.65 8.04
N PHE A 98 -8.78 -3.38 8.94
CA PHE A 98 -9.09 -4.79 8.72
C PHE A 98 -10.18 -4.97 7.64
N ILE A 99 -9.92 -5.86 6.69
CA ILE A 99 -10.87 -6.32 5.70
C ILE A 99 -10.85 -7.85 5.63
N LYS A 100 -12.03 -8.45 5.49
CA LYS A 100 -12.22 -9.88 5.22
C LYS A 100 -13.18 -10.03 4.06
N VAL A 101 -12.66 -10.45 2.91
CA VAL A 101 -13.46 -10.75 1.72
C VAL A 101 -13.94 -12.20 1.78
N ASN A 102 -13.03 -13.11 2.08
CA ASN A 102 -13.32 -14.53 2.32
C ASN A 102 -12.21 -15.16 3.18
N GLU A 103 -12.22 -16.48 3.35
CA GLU A 103 -11.20 -17.17 4.15
C GLU A 103 -9.78 -17.08 3.57
N GLN A 104 -9.67 -16.98 2.24
CA GLN A 104 -8.40 -16.90 1.52
C GLN A 104 -7.91 -15.45 1.32
N LEU A 105 -8.74 -14.44 1.62
CA LEU A 105 -8.47 -13.03 1.37
C LEU A 105 -8.94 -12.19 2.54
N GLN A 106 -8.02 -11.94 3.47
CA GLN A 106 -8.26 -11.13 4.65
C GLN A 106 -6.96 -10.52 5.17
N GLY A 107 -7.05 -9.42 5.92
CA GLY A 107 -5.88 -8.80 6.51
C GLY A 107 -6.11 -7.34 6.84
N TYR A 108 -5.02 -6.67 7.15
CA TYR A 108 -5.00 -5.25 7.44
C TYR A 108 -4.36 -4.50 6.29
N LEU A 109 -4.99 -3.40 5.89
CA LEU A 109 -4.38 -2.40 5.01
C LEU A 109 -3.67 -1.37 5.89
N ASP A 110 -2.43 -1.03 5.55
CA ASP A 110 -1.64 -0.03 6.28
C ASP A 110 -2.36 1.32 6.28
N TYR A 111 -2.79 1.77 5.10
CA TYR A 111 -3.62 2.95 4.93
C TYR A 111 -4.66 2.75 3.83
N LEU A 112 -5.89 3.17 4.12
CA LEU A 112 -6.98 3.25 3.15
C LEU A 112 -7.50 4.69 3.13
N LEU A 113 -7.29 5.39 2.01
CA LEU A 113 -7.91 6.70 1.74
C LEU A 113 -9.15 6.50 0.87
N ARG A 114 -10.23 7.18 1.25
CA ARG A 114 -11.50 7.17 0.52
C ARG A 114 -12.00 8.58 0.29
N SER A 115 -12.28 8.91 -0.96
CA SER A 115 -13.08 10.06 -1.35
C SER A 115 -14.44 9.56 -1.88
N PRO A 116 -15.39 10.45 -2.21
CA PRO A 116 -16.67 10.03 -2.82
C PRO A 116 -16.51 9.27 -4.14
N THR A 117 -15.40 9.47 -4.86
CA THR A 117 -15.19 8.92 -6.21
C THR A 117 -13.95 8.04 -6.34
N GLU A 118 -13.06 8.04 -5.35
CA GLU A 118 -11.75 7.40 -5.46
C GLU A 118 -11.38 6.64 -4.18
N LEU A 119 -10.59 5.59 -4.36
CA LEU A 119 -10.03 4.77 -3.30
C LEU A 119 -8.53 4.61 -3.55
N LEU A 120 -7.73 4.75 -2.49
CA LEU A 120 -6.29 4.55 -2.53
C LEU A 120 -5.86 3.70 -1.35
N VAL A 121 -5.18 2.58 -1.65
CA VAL A 121 -4.48 1.73 -0.67
C VAL A 121 -2.99 2.08 -0.72
N ILE A 122 -2.36 2.22 0.46
CA ILE A 122 -0.94 2.55 0.56
C ILE A 122 -0.29 1.58 1.55
N GLU A 123 0.66 0.79 1.07
CA GLU A 123 1.44 -0.18 1.86
C GLU A 123 2.88 0.32 2.04
N ALA A 124 3.41 0.24 3.27
CA ALA A 124 4.77 0.65 3.57
C ALA A 124 5.71 -0.57 3.67
N LYS A 125 6.42 -0.88 2.59
CA LYS A 125 7.33 -2.04 2.52
C LYS A 125 8.80 -1.69 2.73
N ARG A 126 9.57 -2.65 3.25
CA ARG A 126 11.00 -2.47 3.59
C ARG A 126 11.93 -2.54 2.38
N GLU A 127 11.96 -3.66 1.67
CA GLU A 127 13.06 -3.97 0.72
C GLU A 127 12.59 -4.77 -0.49
N ASP A 128 11.56 -5.59 -0.33
CA ASP A 128 11.13 -6.47 -1.40
C ASP A 128 9.91 -5.89 -2.13
N LEU A 129 10.16 -4.89 -2.97
CA LEU A 129 9.12 -4.32 -3.81
C LEU A 129 8.59 -5.36 -4.81
N ASP A 130 9.43 -6.30 -5.25
CA ASP A 130 9.06 -7.33 -6.22
C ASP A 130 7.91 -8.20 -5.70
N TYR A 131 8.02 -8.69 -4.46
CA TYR A 131 6.91 -9.40 -3.80
C TYR A 131 5.94 -8.49 -3.06
N GLY A 132 6.29 -7.22 -2.84
CA GLY A 132 5.36 -6.21 -2.33
C GLY A 132 4.13 -6.06 -3.23
N PHE A 133 4.32 -6.19 -4.55
CA PHE A 133 3.21 -6.22 -5.49
C PHE A 133 2.33 -7.48 -5.37
N THR A 134 2.87 -8.63 -4.95
CA THR A 134 2.07 -9.84 -4.69
C THR A 134 1.03 -9.58 -3.60
N GLN A 135 1.40 -8.87 -2.53
CA GLN A 135 0.45 -8.47 -1.50
C GLN A 135 -0.60 -7.51 -2.05
N LEU A 136 -0.17 -6.47 -2.79
CA LEU A 136 -1.10 -5.50 -3.38
C LEU A 136 -2.11 -6.17 -4.32
N VAL A 137 -1.69 -7.16 -5.11
CA VAL A 137 -2.61 -7.94 -5.97
C VAL A 137 -3.70 -8.63 -5.15
N ALA A 138 -3.40 -9.12 -3.95
CA ALA A 138 -4.40 -9.72 -3.07
C ALA A 138 -5.32 -8.70 -2.38
N GLU A 139 -4.92 -7.43 -2.35
CA GLU A 139 -5.66 -6.32 -1.72
C GLU A 139 -6.56 -5.55 -2.71
N MET A 140 -6.51 -5.86 -4.01
CA MET A 140 -7.33 -5.27 -5.09
C MET A 140 -8.65 -6.02 -5.31
#